data_AF-A0A120K5I6-F1
#
_entry.id   AF-A0A120K5I6-F1
#
_cell.length_a   1.000
_cell.length_b   1.000
_cell.length_c   1.000
_cell.angle_alpha   90.00
_cell.angle_beta   90.00
_cell.angle_gamma   90.00
#
_symmetry.space_group_name_H-M   'P 1'
#
loop_
_entity.id
_entity.type
_entity.pdbx_description
1 polymer ?
#
loop_
_entity_poly.entity_id
_entity_poly.type
_entity_poly.pdbx_seq_one_letter_code
_entity_poly.pdbx_strand_id
1 'polypeptide(L)'
;MRLTLRQPPRIKVLEAAGAIADGRVQMLSTLSPDVLEAVVTSSEGDRRYHVKVVKEGKALRAYSDDNGTKLRGYVGYPIISVLMLADIIKRDPEVEQALKGIDWRRLNETYKKYAVVEDLVLRQAEAKVPRERVEAYRDSVMRALRGLRIEFDERLAKA
;
A
#
# COMPACT_ATOMS: atom_id res chain seq x y z
N MET A 1 12.72 -12.58 15.74
CA MET A 1 12.92 -13.31 14.47
C MET A 1 12.37 -12.44 13.34
N ARG A 2 13.07 -12.31 12.21
CA ARG A 2 12.54 -11.58 11.05
C ARG A 2 11.64 -12.53 10.26
N LEU A 3 10.50 -12.03 9.78
CA LEU A 3 9.53 -12.83 9.03
C LEU A 3 9.35 -12.23 7.64
N THR A 4 9.52 -13.04 6.59
CA THR A 4 9.24 -12.59 5.22
C THR A 4 7.74 -12.35 5.04
N LEU A 5 7.37 -11.12 4.67
CA LEU A 5 5.99 -10.76 4.42
C LEU A 5 5.48 -11.44 3.14
N ARG A 6 4.26 -11.95 3.20
CA ARG A 6 3.57 -12.55 2.04
C ARG A 6 3.09 -11.47 1.07
N GLN A 7 2.72 -11.91 -0.13
CA GLN A 7 2.00 -11.07 -1.08
C GLN A 7 0.66 -10.60 -0.48
N PRO A 8 0.27 -9.33 -0.71
CA PRO A 8 -1.01 -8.83 -0.25
C PRO A 8 -2.18 -9.37 -1.06
N PRO A 9 -3.42 -9.27 -0.54
CA PRO A 9 -4.60 -9.29 -1.40
C PRO A 9 -4.45 -8.21 -2.49
N ARG A 10 -4.73 -8.56 -3.76
CA ARG A 10 -4.48 -7.70 -4.92
C ARG A 10 -5.13 -6.31 -4.79
N ILE A 11 -6.32 -6.26 -4.19
CA ILE A 11 -7.05 -5.03 -3.93
C ILE A 11 -6.28 -4.02 -3.06
N LYS A 12 -5.35 -4.48 -2.21
CA LYS A 12 -4.52 -3.58 -1.37
C LYS A 12 -3.57 -2.72 -2.19
N VAL A 13 -3.25 -3.11 -3.42
CA VAL A 13 -2.52 -2.25 -4.36
C VAL A 13 -3.37 -1.04 -4.76
N LEU A 14 -4.65 -1.26 -5.08
CA LEU A 14 -5.57 -0.19 -5.45
C LEU A 14 -5.84 0.74 -4.25
N GLU A 15 -5.94 0.17 -3.04
CA GLU A 15 -6.07 0.94 -1.80
C GLU A 15 -4.85 1.83 -1.52
N ALA A 16 -3.64 1.35 -1.80
CA ALA A 16 -2.41 2.13 -1.70
C ALA A 16 -2.37 3.28 -2.70
N ALA A 17 -2.75 3.03 -3.96
CA ALA A 17 -2.82 4.05 -5.01
C ALA A 17 -3.87 5.13 -4.68
N GLY A 18 -5.06 4.73 -4.21
CA GLY A 18 -6.08 5.67 -3.73
C GLY A 18 -5.59 6.50 -2.54
N ALA A 19 -4.84 5.91 -1.61
CA ALA A 19 -4.26 6.65 -0.48
C ALA A 19 -3.28 7.75 -0.90
N ILE A 20 -2.51 7.52 -1.96
CA ILE A 20 -1.64 8.55 -2.54
C ILE A 20 -2.48 9.68 -3.13
N ALA A 21 -3.49 9.37 -3.95
CA ALA A 21 -4.33 10.38 -4.60
C ALA A 21 -5.20 11.19 -3.61
N ASP A 22 -5.56 10.59 -2.48
CA ASP A 22 -6.24 11.24 -1.37
C ASP A 22 -5.31 12.15 -0.53
N GLY A 23 -4.00 12.13 -0.78
CA GLY A 23 -3.01 12.85 0.04
C GLY A 23 -2.88 12.27 1.46
N ARG A 24 -3.22 10.99 1.66
CA ARG A 24 -3.20 10.32 2.97
C ARG A 24 -1.84 9.77 3.37
N VAL A 25 -0.81 9.95 2.54
CA VAL A 25 0.54 9.45 2.79
C VAL A 25 1.49 10.62 3.00
N GLN A 26 1.95 10.79 4.23
CA GLN A 26 2.92 11.81 4.60
C GLN A 26 4.29 11.17 4.77
N MET A 27 5.19 11.38 3.81
CA MET A 27 6.60 11.02 3.96
C MET A 27 7.24 11.92 5.03
N LEU A 28 7.90 11.31 6.02
CA LEU A 28 8.68 12.01 7.04
C LEU A 28 10.10 12.25 6.51
N SER A 29 10.83 13.19 7.15
CA SER A 29 12.20 13.48 6.73
C SER A 29 13.04 12.20 6.79
N THR A 30 13.63 11.82 5.65
CA THR A 30 14.50 10.65 5.57
C THR A 30 15.77 10.91 6.35
N LEU A 31 16.05 10.09 7.38
CA LEU A 31 17.30 10.18 8.14
C LEU A 31 18.53 9.80 7.29
N SER A 32 18.32 8.98 6.25
CA SER A 32 19.34 8.56 5.29
C SER A 32 18.66 8.12 3.97
N PRO A 33 19.37 8.03 2.84
CA PRO A 33 18.79 7.55 1.57
C PRO A 33 18.29 6.10 1.62
N ASP A 34 18.74 5.32 2.61
CA ASP A 34 18.34 3.92 2.80
C ASP A 34 17.17 3.75 3.77
N VAL A 35 16.66 4.83 4.37
CA VAL A 35 15.59 4.81 5.37
C VAL A 35 14.42 5.67 4.91
N LEU A 36 13.28 5.02 4.69
CA LEU A 36 12.01 5.65 4.40
C LEU A 36 11.13 5.61 5.65
N GLU A 37 10.55 6.74 6.01
CA GLU A 37 9.59 6.85 7.09
C GLU A 37 8.37 7.61 6.62
N ALA A 38 7.19 7.17 7.03
CA ALA A 38 5.93 7.81 6.66
C ALA A 38 4.84 7.56 7.70
N VAL A 39 3.85 8.46 7.68
CA VAL A 39 2.56 8.25 8.32
C VAL A 39 1.51 8.10 7.24
N VAL A 40 0.70 7.05 7.31
CA VAL A 40 -0.39 6.77 6.37
C VAL A 40 -1.73 6.81 7.10
N THR A 41 -2.62 7.69 6.68
CA THR A 41 -3.94 7.85 7.29
C THR A 41 -4.96 6.88 6.65
N SER A 42 -5.85 6.30 7.47
CA SER A 42 -6.97 5.45 7.00
C SER A 42 -7.92 6.23 6.08
N SER A 43 -8.74 5.53 5.29
CA SER A 43 -9.71 6.19 4.39
C SER A 43 -10.73 7.06 5.13
N GLU A 44 -11.03 6.76 6.39
CA GLU A 44 -11.96 7.52 7.23
C GLU A 44 -11.26 8.60 8.08
N GLY A 45 -9.93 8.70 8.03
CA GLY A 45 -9.19 9.71 8.80
C GLY A 45 -8.97 9.39 10.28
N ASP A 46 -9.58 8.33 10.81
CA ASP A 46 -9.62 8.01 12.24
C ASP A 46 -8.37 7.27 12.76
N ARG A 47 -7.57 6.69 11.85
CA ARG A 47 -6.34 5.94 12.19
C ARG A 47 -5.17 6.46 11.39
N ARG A 48 -4.00 6.43 12.03
CA ARG A 48 -2.71 6.75 11.42
C ARG A 48 -1.78 5.56 11.62
N TYR A 49 -1.21 5.09 10.52
CA TYR A 49 -0.27 3.98 10.50
C TYR A 49 1.15 4.49 10.34
N HIS A 50 2.05 4.03 11.18
CA HIS A 50 3.48 4.36 11.09
C HIS A 50 4.16 3.33 10.21
N VAL A 51 4.90 3.80 9.21
CA VAL A 51 5.62 2.95 8.27
C VAL A 51 7.09 3.31 8.31
N LYS A 52 7.94 2.30 8.45
CA LYS A 52 9.40 2.44 8.33
C LYS A 52 9.93 1.35 7.42
N VAL A 53 10.69 1.73 6.41
CA VAL A 53 11.34 0.80 5.48
C VAL A 53 12.82 1.12 5.43
N VAL A 54 13.66 0.12 5.71
CA VAL A 54 15.12 0.22 5.67
C VAL A 54 15.65 -0.70 4.58
N LYS A 55 16.42 -0.16 3.65
CA LYS A 55 17.11 -0.94 2.63
C LYS A 55 18.33 -1.62 3.25
N GLU A 56 18.43 -2.94 3.07
CA GLU A 56 19.53 -3.75 3.61
C GLU A 56 20.02 -4.70 2.50
N GLY A 57 21.04 -4.25 1.76
CA GLY A 57 21.56 -4.96 0.58
C GLY A 57 20.48 -5.15 -0.49
N LYS A 58 20.08 -6.40 -0.72
CA LYS A 58 19.03 -6.78 -1.69
C LYS A 58 17.63 -6.94 -1.06
N ALA A 59 17.50 -6.75 0.25
CA ALA A 59 16.24 -6.89 0.97
C ALA A 59 15.75 -5.55 1.52
N LEU A 60 14.46 -5.49 1.84
CA LEU A 60 13.84 -4.39 2.57
C LEU A 60 13.39 -4.91 3.93
N ARG A 61 13.81 -4.25 5.00
CA ARG A 61 13.23 -4.44 6.33
C ARG A 61 12.09 -3.45 6.47
N ALA A 62 10.90 -3.91 6.81
CA ALA A 62 9.72 -3.06 6.90
C ALA A 62 9.02 -3.24 8.24
N TYR A 63 8.44 -2.15 8.70
CA TYR A 63 7.49 -2.13 9.79
C TYR A 63 6.26 -1.33 9.37
N SER A 64 5.10 -1.85 9.74
CA SER A 64 3.85 -1.10 9.77
C SER A 64 2.98 -1.63 10.90
N ASP A 65 2.35 -0.73 11.63
CA ASP A 65 1.34 -1.03 12.65
C ASP A 65 -0.04 -1.35 12.06
N ASP A 66 -0.21 -1.31 10.74
CA ASP A 66 -1.41 -1.79 10.05
C ASP A 66 -1.67 -3.27 10.33
N ASN A 67 -2.94 -3.63 10.56
CA ASN A 67 -3.35 -5.00 10.90
C ASN A 67 -3.03 -6.00 9.78
N GLY A 68 -3.05 -5.59 8.51
CA GLY A 68 -2.64 -6.45 7.40
C GLY A 68 -1.19 -6.89 7.50
N THR A 69 -0.32 -5.96 7.91
CA THR A 69 1.09 -6.26 8.16
C THR A 69 1.26 -7.01 9.48
N LYS A 70 0.80 -6.41 10.59
CA LYS A 70 1.08 -6.87 11.95
C LYS A 70 0.38 -8.18 12.33
N LEU A 71 -0.87 -8.37 11.91
CA LEU A 71 -1.67 -9.54 12.29
C LEU A 71 -1.78 -10.58 11.19
N ARG A 72 -1.70 -10.16 9.91
CA ARG A 72 -1.85 -11.06 8.75
C ARG A 72 -0.54 -11.38 8.04
N GLY A 73 0.57 -10.68 8.34
CA GLY A 73 1.89 -11.04 7.81
C GLY A 73 2.00 -10.93 6.28
N TYR A 74 1.33 -9.95 5.67
CA TYR A 74 1.53 -9.59 4.26
C TYR A 74 1.97 -8.13 4.14
N VAL A 75 2.46 -7.74 2.97
CA VAL A 75 2.87 -6.34 2.70
C VAL A 75 1.62 -5.43 2.67
N GLY A 76 1.32 -4.73 3.78
CA GLY A 76 0.14 -3.88 3.89
C GLY A 76 0.12 -2.71 2.91
N TYR A 77 -1.07 -2.19 2.60
CA TYR A 77 -1.23 -1.01 1.72
C TYR A 77 -0.37 0.20 2.15
N PRO A 78 -0.12 0.46 3.46
CA PRO A 78 0.74 1.57 3.86
C PRO A 78 2.19 1.40 3.40
N ILE A 79 2.72 0.17 3.48
CA ILE A 79 4.06 -0.14 2.96
C ILE A 79 4.08 0.04 1.44
N ILE A 80 3.08 -0.49 0.74
CA ILE A 80 2.98 -0.36 -0.72
C ILE A 80 3.00 1.11 -1.15
N SER A 81 2.21 1.97 -0.50
CA SER A 81 2.14 3.40 -0.84
C SER A 81 3.46 4.14 -0.59
N VAL A 82 4.20 3.76 0.45
CA VAL A 82 5.54 4.33 0.72
C VAL A 82 6.55 3.90 -0.34
N LEU A 83 6.54 2.62 -0.74
CA LEU A 83 7.40 2.13 -1.81
C LEU A 83 7.09 2.79 -3.16
N MET A 84 5.82 3.10 -3.41
CA MET A 84 5.39 3.85 -4.60
C MET A 84 5.91 5.29 -4.58
N LEU A 85 5.77 6.02 -3.47
CA LEU A 85 6.25 7.40 -3.37
C LEU A 85 7.78 7.52 -3.35
N ALA A 86 8.48 6.46 -2.96
CA ALA A 86 9.94 6.38 -3.02
C ALA A 86 10.48 5.87 -4.37
N ASP A 87 9.62 5.76 -5.40
CA ASP A 87 9.95 5.26 -6.74
C ASP A 87 10.56 3.84 -6.78
N ILE A 88 10.40 3.06 -5.72
CA ILE A 88 10.78 1.63 -5.68
C ILE A 88 9.77 0.80 -6.47
N ILE A 89 8.50 1.20 -6.44
CA ILE A 89 7.41 0.61 -7.22
C ILE A 89 6.87 1.70 -8.15
N LYS A 90 6.79 1.39 -9.45
CA LYS A 90 6.31 2.34 -10.46
C LYS A 90 4.85 2.71 -10.22
N ARG A 91 4.58 4.02 -10.29
CA ARG A 91 3.26 4.64 -10.17
C ARG A 91 2.56 4.79 -11.52
N ASP A 92 1.24 4.91 -11.50
CA ASP A 92 0.40 5.36 -12.62
C ASP A 92 -0.54 6.46 -12.10
N PRO A 93 -0.16 7.75 -12.24
CA PRO A 93 -0.91 8.87 -11.67
C PRO A 93 -2.37 8.97 -12.14
N GLU A 94 -2.67 8.53 -13.37
CA GLU A 94 -4.04 8.52 -13.88
C GLU A 94 -4.89 7.47 -13.15
N VAL A 95 -4.33 6.27 -12.91
CA VAL A 95 -5.00 5.22 -12.13
C VAL A 95 -5.16 5.64 -10.67
N GLU A 96 -4.13 6.23 -10.06
CA GLU A 96 -4.20 6.80 -8.71
C GLU A 96 -5.37 7.79 -8.60
N GLN A 97 -5.44 8.75 -9.53
CA GLN A 97 -6.50 9.77 -9.55
C GLN A 97 -7.89 9.19 -9.84
N ALA A 98 -7.97 8.08 -10.57
CA ALA A 98 -9.21 7.34 -10.78
C ALA A 98 -9.74 6.71 -9.47
N LEU A 99 -8.83 6.32 -8.58
CA LEU A 99 -9.10 5.68 -7.29
C LEU A 99 -9.27 6.68 -6.13
N LYS A 100 -9.17 7.98 -6.40
CA LYS A 100 -9.35 9.04 -5.41
C LYS A 100 -10.77 9.06 -4.83
N GLY A 101 -10.89 9.23 -3.52
CA GLY A 101 -12.16 9.39 -2.80
C GLY A 101 -12.91 8.08 -2.52
N ILE A 102 -12.28 6.93 -2.73
CA ILE A 102 -12.87 5.63 -2.42
C ILE A 102 -12.89 5.42 -0.90
N ASP A 103 -14.07 5.15 -0.37
CA ASP A 103 -14.28 4.83 1.04
C ASP A 103 -13.98 3.35 1.32
N TRP A 104 -12.68 3.03 1.31
CA TRP A 104 -12.17 1.66 1.41
C TRP A 104 -12.64 0.93 2.67
N ARG A 105 -12.63 1.58 3.83
CA ARG A 105 -13.04 0.96 5.09
C ARG A 105 -14.52 0.61 5.07
N ARG A 106 -15.40 1.55 4.73
CA ARG A 106 -16.83 1.28 4.65
C ARG A 106 -17.14 0.15 3.67
N LEU A 107 -16.54 0.16 2.48
CA LEU A 107 -16.75 -0.91 1.50
C LEU A 107 -16.27 -2.27 2.04
N ASN A 108 -15.08 -2.33 2.63
CA ASN A 108 -14.54 -3.58 3.19
C ASN A 108 -15.38 -4.10 4.36
N GLU A 109 -15.86 -3.23 5.26
CA GLU A 109 -16.70 -3.62 6.41
C GLU A 109 -18.12 -4.03 6.00
N THR A 110 -18.68 -3.37 4.98
CA THR A 110 -20.01 -3.66 4.45
C THR A 110 -20.04 -5.01 3.74
N TYR A 111 -19.13 -5.23 2.79
CA TYR A 111 -19.20 -6.39 1.91
C TYR A 111 -18.40 -7.60 2.42
N LYS A 112 -17.34 -7.37 3.21
CA LYS A 112 -16.46 -8.40 3.79
C LYS A 112 -15.92 -9.43 2.76
N LYS A 113 -15.94 -9.07 1.49
CA LYS A 113 -15.56 -9.91 0.34
C LYS A 113 -14.78 -9.06 -0.65
N TYR A 114 -13.47 -9.29 -0.75
CA TYR A 114 -12.61 -8.47 -1.60
C TYR A 114 -13.02 -8.46 -3.06
N ALA A 115 -13.48 -9.58 -3.62
CA ALA A 115 -13.93 -9.62 -5.02
C ALA A 115 -15.08 -8.65 -5.30
N VAL A 116 -16.02 -8.49 -4.35
CA VAL A 116 -17.15 -7.55 -4.48
C VAL A 116 -16.66 -6.11 -4.38
N VAL A 117 -15.79 -5.82 -3.40
CA VAL A 117 -15.22 -4.48 -3.24
C VAL A 117 -14.37 -4.09 -4.45
N GLU A 118 -13.56 -5.02 -4.97
CA GLU A 118 -12.71 -4.80 -6.13
C GLU A 118 -13.55 -4.48 -7.37
N ASP A 119 -14.63 -5.22 -7.64
CA ASP A 119 -15.51 -4.92 -8.78
C ASP A 119 -16.20 -3.57 -8.64
N LEU A 120 -16.65 -3.18 -7.45
CA LEU A 120 -17.23 -1.85 -7.20
C LEU A 120 -16.21 -0.74 -7.43
N VAL A 121 -14.97 -0.92 -6.98
CA VAL A 121 -13.89 0.04 -7.18
C VAL A 121 -13.54 0.17 -8.66
N LEU A 122 -13.44 -0.95 -9.38
CA LEU A 122 -13.16 -0.94 -10.82
C LEU A 122 -14.24 -0.18 -11.59
N ARG A 123 -15.53 -0.44 -11.31
CA ARG A 123 -16.65 0.30 -11.91
C ARG A 123 -16.60 1.80 -11.63
N GLN A 124 -16.16 2.21 -10.43
CA GLN A 124 -16.01 3.63 -10.11
C GLN A 124 -14.84 4.27 -10.89
N ALA A 125 -13.72 3.55 -11.01
CA ALA A 125 -12.54 4.02 -11.73
C ALA A 125 -12.76 4.10 -13.26
N GLU A 126 -13.61 3.22 -13.82
CA GLU A 126 -13.97 3.16 -15.25
C GLU A 126 -14.50 4.49 -15.82
N ALA A 127 -15.10 5.34 -14.99
CA ALA A 127 -15.53 6.68 -15.40
C ALA A 127 -14.37 7.61 -15.81
N LYS A 128 -13.13 7.26 -15.45
CA LYS A 128 -11.92 8.07 -15.71
C LYS A 128 -10.85 7.31 -16.48
N VAL A 129 -10.70 6.00 -16.22
CA VAL A 129 -9.65 5.15 -16.79
C VAL A 129 -10.22 3.78 -17.12
N PRO A 130 -9.95 3.19 -18.30
CA PRO A 130 -10.44 1.86 -18.64
C PRO A 130 -10.05 0.80 -17.59
N ARG A 131 -10.99 -0.13 -17.32
CA ARG A 131 -10.80 -1.21 -16.34
C ARG A 131 -9.48 -1.95 -16.54
N GLU A 132 -9.16 -2.25 -17.78
CA GLU A 132 -7.98 -3.01 -18.18
C GLU A 132 -6.68 -2.30 -17.77
N ARG A 133 -6.66 -0.96 -17.79
CA ARG A 133 -5.48 -0.19 -17.34
C ARG A 133 -5.32 -0.25 -15.83
N VAL A 134 -6.41 -0.17 -15.07
CA VAL A 134 -6.39 -0.32 -13.60
C VAL A 134 -5.92 -1.73 -13.21
N GLU A 135 -6.44 -2.76 -13.89
CA GLU A 135 -6.05 -4.16 -13.67
C GLU A 135 -4.59 -4.42 -14.07
N ALA A 136 -4.14 -3.88 -15.21
CA ALA A 136 -2.75 -3.99 -15.65
C ALA A 136 -1.78 -3.30 -14.68
N TYR A 137 -2.15 -2.11 -14.18
CA TYR A 137 -1.40 -1.40 -13.16
C TYR A 137 -1.27 -2.25 -11.88
N ARG A 138 -2.39 -2.74 -11.35
CA ARG A 138 -2.42 -3.62 -10.17
C ARG A 138 -1.49 -4.84 -10.35
N ASP A 139 -1.54 -5.46 -11.52
CA ASP A 139 -0.79 -6.68 -11.80
C ASP A 139 0.72 -6.42 -11.96
N SER A 140 1.07 -5.26 -12.51
CA SER A 140 2.46 -4.79 -12.58
C SER A 140 3.06 -4.57 -11.19
N VAL A 141 2.31 -3.94 -10.28
CA VAL A 141 2.73 -3.72 -8.89
C VAL A 141 2.84 -5.04 -8.14
N MET A 142 1.87 -5.95 -8.30
CA MET A 142 1.97 -7.30 -7.72
C MET A 142 3.20 -8.06 -8.22
N ARG A 143 3.59 -7.87 -9.48
CA ARG A 143 4.82 -8.46 -10.04
C ARG A 143 6.07 -7.84 -9.44
N ALA A 144 6.10 -6.51 -9.28
CA ALA A 144 7.19 -5.81 -8.61
C ALA A 144 7.35 -6.27 -7.15
N LEU A 145 6.24 -6.36 -6.40
CA LEU A 145 6.23 -6.86 -5.02
C LEU A 145 6.77 -8.30 -4.89
N ARG A 146 6.52 -9.17 -5.88
CA ARG A 146 7.10 -10.53 -5.88
C ARG A 146 8.62 -10.54 -6.05
N GLY A 147 9.18 -9.54 -6.73
CA GLY A 147 10.63 -9.39 -6.89
C GLY A 147 11.33 -8.82 -5.66
N LEU A 148 10.58 -8.29 -4.69
CA LEU A 148 11.11 -7.70 -3.47
C LEU A 148 11.09 -8.70 -2.31
N ARG A 149 12.24 -8.88 -1.65
CA ARG A 149 12.31 -9.57 -0.36
C ARG A 149 12.03 -8.56 0.74
N ILE A 150 10.80 -8.56 1.27
CA ILE A 150 10.37 -7.66 2.35
C ILE A 150 10.24 -8.46 3.65
N GLU A 151 10.99 -8.07 4.67
CA GLU A 151 11.01 -8.72 5.97
C GLU A 151 10.41 -7.82 7.04
N PHE A 152 9.42 -8.31 7.77
CA PHE A 152 8.87 -7.63 8.93
C PHE A 152 9.90 -7.57 10.06
N ASP A 153 10.11 -6.38 10.61
CA ASP A 153 11.01 -6.15 11.73
C ASP A 153 10.41 -5.19 12.77
N GLU A 154 9.86 -5.77 13.85
CA GLU A 154 9.24 -5.02 14.94
C GLU A 154 10.22 -4.06 15.66
N ARG A 155 11.53 -4.27 15.55
CA ARG A 155 12.53 -3.36 16.15
C ARG A 155 12.50 -1.97 15.51
N LEU A 156 11.96 -1.84 14.30
CA LEU A 156 11.79 -0.55 13.63
C LEU A 156 10.63 0.28 14.21
N ALA A 157 9.79 -0.28 15.09
CA ALA A 157 8.67 0.44 15.70
C ALA A 157 9.09 1.54 16.70
N LYS A 158 10.33 1.49 17.21
CA LYS A 158 10.80 2.30 18.35
C LYS A 158 12.02 3.16 18.03
N ALA A 159 12.36 3.33 16.76
CA ALA A 159 13.59 4.00 16.31
C ALA A 159 13.26 5.22 15.48
#